data_AF-A0A6A4CRQ5-F1
#
_entry.id   AF-A0A6A4CRQ5-F1
#
_cell.length_a   1.000
_cell.length_b   1.000
_cell.length_c   1.000
_cell.angle_alpha   90.00
_cell.angle_beta   90.00
_cell.angle_gamma   90.00
#
_symmetry.space_group_name_H-M   'P 1'
#
loop_
_entity.id
_entity.type
_entity.pdbx_description
1 polymer ?
#
loop_
_entity_poly.entity_id
_entity_poly.type
_entity_poly.pdbx_seq_one_letter_code
_entity_poly.pdbx_strand_id
1 'polypeptide(L)'
;MEQHHFPLISGVDIVGCDVGDGGRSCTTHEICGTELKVDDVIVFRAEVVAVEGEGLEHVVKAHVVRLGAQLCHVGFLPRRLLRMKDAYANRMAIVVEDLRKSDNSQKRR
;
A
#
# COMPACT_ATOMS: atom_id res chain seq x y z
N MET A 1 -20.39 -23.87 4.50
CA MET A 1 -19.23 -23.07 4.92
C MET A 1 -18.23 -23.09 3.79
N GLU A 2 -18.27 -22.08 2.92
CA GLU A 2 -17.32 -21.97 1.81
C GLU A 2 -15.94 -21.63 2.37
N GLN A 3 -15.00 -22.55 2.18
CA GLN A 3 -13.61 -22.35 2.52
C GLN A 3 -13.02 -21.42 1.46
N HIS A 4 -12.93 -20.13 1.77
CA HIS A 4 -12.13 -19.21 0.98
C HIS A 4 -10.66 -19.62 1.12
N HIS A 5 -10.17 -20.35 0.12
CA HIS A 5 -8.76 -20.63 -0.06
C HIS A 5 -8.07 -19.30 -0.38
N PHE A 6 -7.57 -18.62 0.65
CA PHE A 6 -6.73 -17.44 0.45
C PHE A 6 -5.40 -17.96 -0.09
N PRO A 7 -5.04 -17.66 -1.36
CA PRO A 7 -3.74 -18.04 -1.87
C PRO A 7 -2.67 -17.50 -0.91
N LEU A 8 -1.65 -18.30 -0.62
CA LEU A 8 -0.47 -17.83 0.10
C LEU A 8 0.07 -16.62 -0.67
N ILE A 9 -0.25 -15.42 -0.18
CA ILE A 9 0.16 -14.18 -0.82
C ILE A 9 1.69 -14.15 -0.73
N SER A 10 2.36 -14.50 -1.83
CA SER A 10 3.75 -14.17 -2.05
C SER A 10 3.88 -12.65 -1.85
N GLY A 11 4.90 -12.21 -1.13
CA GLY A 11 5.11 -10.79 -0.81
C GLY A 11 4.77 -9.86 -1.98
N VAL A 12 4.06 -8.77 -1.66
CA VAL A 12 3.62 -7.78 -2.64
C VAL A 12 4.34 -6.47 -2.40
N ASP A 13 4.76 -5.84 -3.48
CA ASP A 13 5.37 -4.52 -3.42
C ASP A 13 4.31 -3.45 -3.19
N ILE A 14 4.65 -2.44 -2.38
CA ILE A 14 3.86 -1.21 -2.25
C ILE A 14 4.48 -0.19 -3.21
N VAL A 15 3.65 0.49 -4.00
CA VAL A 15 4.10 1.47 -4.99
C VAL A 15 3.63 2.88 -4.63
N GLY A 16 4.32 3.90 -5.14
CA GLY A 16 3.98 5.30 -4.89
C GLY A 16 4.26 5.76 -3.46
N CYS A 17 5.25 5.16 -2.79
CA CYS A 17 5.68 5.59 -1.45
C CYS A 17 6.42 6.93 -1.46
N ASP A 18 6.79 7.43 -2.64
CA ASP A 18 7.49 8.67 -2.93
C ASP A 18 6.57 9.77 -3.46
N VAL A 19 5.28 9.47 -3.71
CA VAL A 19 4.32 10.45 -4.21
C VAL A 19 3.60 11.09 -3.01
N GLY A 20 3.80 12.40 -2.83
CA GLY A 20 3.30 13.19 -1.70
C GLY A 20 1.86 13.66 -1.87
N ASP A 21 0.98 12.88 -2.50
CA ASP A 21 -0.28 13.42 -3.00
C ASP A 21 -1.31 12.28 -3.14
N GLY A 22 -2.35 12.27 -2.30
CA GLY A 22 -3.46 11.31 -2.48
C GLY A 22 -4.21 10.84 -1.22
N GLY A 23 -3.90 11.40 -0.05
CA GLY A 23 -4.61 11.10 1.20
C GLY A 23 -4.50 12.24 2.21
N ARG A 24 -5.09 12.06 3.41
CA ARG A 24 -5.02 13.02 4.53
C ARG A 24 -3.64 13.67 4.56
N SER A 25 -3.60 14.98 4.38
CA SER A 25 -2.43 15.82 4.54
C SER A 25 -1.87 15.58 5.93
N CYS A 26 -0.88 14.70 6.00
CA CYS A 26 -0.20 14.43 7.25
C CYS A 26 0.51 15.72 7.63
N THR A 27 0.23 16.22 8.83
CA THR A 27 0.90 17.42 9.35
C THR A 27 2.31 17.11 9.87
N THR A 28 2.69 15.83 9.92
CA THR A 28 3.94 15.35 10.49
C THR A 28 4.99 15.05 9.43
N HIS A 29 4.59 14.59 8.25
CA HIS A 29 5.52 14.15 7.20
C HIS A 29 5.15 14.81 5.87
N GLU A 30 6.17 15.27 5.15
CA GLU A 30 6.02 15.79 3.79
C GLU A 30 5.57 14.68 2.83
N ILE A 31 6.19 13.49 2.92
CA ILE A 31 5.80 12.30 2.15
C ILE A 31 5.74 11.11 3.10
N CYS A 32 4.54 10.65 3.46
CA CYS A 32 4.38 9.61 4.49
C CYS A 32 5.01 8.26 4.11
N GLY A 33 5.06 7.93 2.83
CA GLY A 33 5.63 6.67 2.38
C GLY A 33 7.15 6.58 2.60
N THR A 34 7.89 7.70 2.65
CA THR A 34 9.33 7.70 2.93
C THR A 34 9.66 7.21 4.34
N GLU A 35 8.73 7.39 5.27
CA GLU A 35 8.87 7.03 6.68
C GLU A 35 8.49 5.59 7.00
N LEU A 36 8.08 4.80 5.99
CA LEU A 36 7.80 3.39 6.13
C LEU A 36 9.10 2.61 6.35
N LYS A 37 9.11 1.73 7.36
CA LYS A 37 10.28 0.92 7.75
C LYS A 37 9.96 -0.57 7.70
N VAL A 38 11.01 -1.39 7.61
CA VAL A 38 10.88 -2.84 7.85
C VAL A 38 10.28 -3.05 9.25
N ASP A 39 9.45 -4.08 9.37
CA ASP A 39 8.62 -4.42 10.53
C ASP A 39 7.43 -3.49 10.82
N ASP A 40 7.22 -2.41 10.06
CA ASP A 40 5.96 -1.68 10.14
C ASP A 40 4.79 -2.57 9.69
N VAL A 41 3.69 -2.50 10.43
CA VAL A 41 2.42 -3.13 10.05
C VAL A 41 1.65 -2.17 9.16
N ILE A 42 1.11 -2.66 8.06
CA ILE A 42 0.22 -1.92 7.18
C ILE A 42 -1.13 -2.62 7.03
N VAL A 43 -2.14 -1.86 6.63
CA VAL A 43 -3.45 -2.36 6.22
C VAL A 43 -3.82 -1.81 4.86
N PHE A 44 -4.37 -2.67 4.00
CA PHE A 44 -4.88 -2.29 2.69
C PHE A 44 -6.36 -1.89 2.75
N ARG A 45 -6.74 -0.79 2.10
CA ARG A 45 -8.12 -0.30 2.01
C ARG A 45 -8.50 -0.02 0.56
N ALA A 46 -9.56 -0.67 0.09
CA ALA A 46 -10.11 -0.39 -1.22
C ALA A 46 -10.88 0.94 -1.18
N GLU A 47 -10.56 1.85 -2.09
CA GLU A 47 -11.17 3.17 -2.21
C GLU A 47 -11.42 3.51 -3.69
N VAL A 48 -12.22 4.56 -3.91
CA VAL A 48 -12.38 5.21 -5.22
C VAL A 48 -11.83 6.61 -5.11
N VAL A 49 -10.91 6.99 -5.99
CA VAL A 49 -10.30 8.32 -6.03
C VAL A 49 -10.65 9.01 -7.35
N ALA A 50 -10.83 10.32 -7.29
CA ALA A 50 -10.94 11.14 -8.49
C ALA A 50 -9.53 11.47 -8.99
N VAL A 51 -9.23 11.08 -10.22
CA VAL A 51 -7.99 11.39 -10.92
C VAL A 51 -8.29 12.47 -11.95
N GLU A 52 -7.54 13.57 -11.88
CA GLU A 52 -7.73 14.70 -12.79
C GLU A 52 -7.53 14.25 -14.24
N GLY A 53 -8.51 14.52 -15.11
CA GLY A 53 -8.48 14.12 -16.51
C GLY A 53 -8.88 12.66 -16.81
N GLU A 54 -8.93 11.78 -15.81
CA GLU A 54 -9.23 10.34 -16.01
C GLU A 54 -10.54 9.88 -15.33
N GLY A 55 -11.12 10.71 -14.45
CA GLY A 55 -12.39 10.42 -13.78
C GLY A 55 -12.20 9.63 -12.49
N LEU A 56 -13.09 8.69 -12.19
CA LEU A 56 -13.03 7.91 -10.96
C LEU A 56 -12.25 6.61 -11.17
N GLU A 57 -11.20 6.40 -10.37
CA GLU A 57 -10.41 5.17 -10.38
C GLU A 57 -10.58 4.37 -9.09
N HIS A 58 -10.65 3.05 -9.22
CA HIS A 58 -10.53 2.14 -8.08
C HIS A 58 -9.07 1.97 -7.69
N VAL A 59 -8.78 2.18 -6.40
CA VAL A 59 -7.45 2.01 -5.83
C VAL A 59 -7.51 1.15 -4.58
N VAL A 60 -6.37 0.57 -4.20
CA VAL A 60 -6.20 -0.06 -2.89
C VAL A 60 -5.04 0.65 -2.20
N LYS A 61 -5.35 1.46 -1.20
CA LYS A 61 -4.39 2.24 -0.42
C LYS A 61 -3.78 1.41 0.69
N ALA A 62 -2.49 1.56 0.91
CA ALA A 62 -1.78 1.04 2.07
C ALA A 62 -1.70 2.13 3.15
N HIS A 63 -2.09 1.78 4.36
CA HIS A 63 -2.00 2.65 5.53
C HIS A 63 -1.13 2.00 6.59
N VAL A 64 -0.24 2.78 7.22
CA VAL A 64 0.53 2.27 8.36
C VAL A 64 -0.37 2.13 9.58
N VAL A 65 -0.18 1.06 10.34
CA VAL A 65 -0.86 0.79 11.60
C VAL A 65 0.17 0.87 12.72
N ARG A 66 -0.02 1.81 13.64
CA ARG A 66 0.80 1.94 14.85
C ARG A 66 -0.11 2.15 16.05
N LEU A 67 0.27 1.58 17.19
CA LEU A 67 -0.52 1.65 18.44
C LEU A 67 -1.98 1.22 18.26
N GLY A 68 -2.24 0.24 17.38
CA GLY A 68 -3.58 -0.27 17.10
C GLY A 68 -4.48 0.62 16.24
N ALA A 69 -3.97 1.76 15.75
CA ALA A 69 -4.74 2.69 14.92
C ALA A 69 -4.21 2.74 13.48
N GLN A 70 -5.13 2.88 12.52
CA GLN A 70 -4.80 3.20 11.13
C GLN A 70 -4.38 4.67 11.03
N LEU A 71 -3.18 4.93 10.52
CA LEU A 71 -2.59 6.27 10.42
C LEU A 71 -2.43 6.68 8.94
N CYS A 72 -1.24 7.16 8.61
CA CYS A 72 -0.90 7.74 7.32
C CYS A 72 -1.11 6.75 6.17
N HIS A 73 -1.59 7.29 5.05
CA HIS A 73 -1.49 6.65 3.74
C HIS A 73 -0.03 6.66 3.30
N VAL A 74 0.51 5.49 2.94
CA VAL A 74 1.94 5.31 2.66
C VAL A 74 2.22 4.80 1.24
N GLY A 75 1.19 4.55 0.44
CA GLY A 75 1.32 4.08 -0.94
C GLY A 75 0.13 3.22 -1.35
N PHE A 76 0.28 2.51 -2.46
CA PHE A 76 -0.79 1.78 -3.11
C PHE A 76 -0.41 0.34 -3.43
N LEU A 77 -1.43 -0.50 -3.58
CA LEU A 77 -1.30 -1.78 -4.25
C LEU A 77 -1.01 -1.55 -5.75
N PRO A 78 -0.08 -2.30 -6.37
CA PRO A 78 0.21 -2.20 -7.79
C PRO A 78 -1.03 -2.34 -8.66
N ARG A 79 -1.18 -1.47 -9.68
CA ARG A 79 -2.34 -1.47 -10.59
C ARG A 79 -2.65 -2.85 -11.19
N ARG A 80 -1.62 -3.64 -11.52
CA ARG A 80 -1.75 -5.01 -12.05
C ARG A 80 -2.53 -5.97 -11.12
N LEU A 81 -2.51 -5.73 -9.81
CA LEU A 81 -3.16 -6.55 -8.78
C LEU A 81 -4.57 -6.06 -8.44
N LEU A 82 -5.03 -4.93 -8.99
CA LEU A 82 -6.38 -4.43 -8.73
C LEU A 82 -7.49 -5.36 -9.25
N ARG A 83 -7.19 -6.22 -10.23
CA ARG A 83 -8.11 -7.28 -10.70
C ARG A 83 -8.47 -8.28 -9.60
N MET A 84 -7.61 -8.42 -8.60
CA MET A 84 -7.77 -9.29 -7.43
C MET A 84 -7.80 -8.46 -6.14
N LYS A 85 -8.29 -7.21 -6.20
CA LYS A 85 -8.33 -6.28 -5.07
C LYS A 85 -8.96 -6.87 -3.80
N ASP A 86 -9.96 -7.74 -3.93
CA ASP A 86 -10.67 -8.34 -2.79
C ASP A 86 -9.80 -9.32 -2.01
N ALA A 87 -8.75 -9.87 -2.63
CA ALA A 87 -7.75 -10.69 -1.94
C ALA A 87 -6.87 -9.85 -0.99
N TYR A 88 -6.71 -8.55 -1.26
CA TYR A 88 -5.87 -7.62 -0.50
C TYR A 88 -6.67 -6.68 0.39
N ALA A 89 -7.89 -6.31 0.00
CA ALA A 89 -8.71 -5.37 0.72
C ALA A 89 -8.93 -5.83 2.18
N ASN A 90 -8.72 -4.91 3.12
CA ASN A 90 -8.81 -5.13 4.56
C ASN A 90 -7.81 -6.15 5.12
N ARG A 91 -6.79 -6.55 4.35
CA ARG A 91 -5.69 -7.38 4.86
C ARG A 91 -4.60 -6.53 5.48
N MET A 92 -4.04 -7.07 6.56
CA MET A 92 -2.83 -6.55 7.17
C MET A 92 -1.61 -7.27 6.62
N ALA A 93 -0.50 -6.57 6.52
CA ALA A 93 0.80 -7.10 6.12
C ALA A 93 1.91 -6.45 6.94
N ILE A 94 3.08 -7.08 6.95
CA ILE A 94 4.30 -6.55 7.57
C ILE A 94 5.26 -6.19 6.46
N VAL A 95 5.90 -5.03 6.56
CA VAL A 95 6.95 -4.63 5.63
C VAL A 95 8.19 -5.48 5.91
N VAL A 96 8.60 -6.29 4.94
CA VAL A 96 9.75 -7.22 5.11
C VAL A 96 11.03 -6.70 4.46
N GLU A 97 10.93 -5.79 3.50
CA GLU A 97 12.07 -5.28 2.74
C GLU A 97 11.80 -3.84 2.30
N ASP A 98 12.83 -3.00 2.38
CA ASP A 98 12.82 -1.65 1.82
C ASP A 98 13.57 -1.64 0.48
N LEU A 99 12.83 -1.80 -0.61
CA LEU A 99 13.37 -1.86 -1.96
C LEU A 99 14.06 -0.55 -2.39
N ARG A 100 13.81 0.58 -1.73
CA ARG A 100 14.45 1.87 -2.05
C ARG A 100 15.92 1.89 -1.64
N LYS A 101 16.30 1.06 -0.67
CA LYS A 101 17.66 0.97 -0.11
C LYS A 101 18.36 -0.34 -0.46
N SER A 102 17.65 -1.29 -1.06
CA SER A 102 18.21 -2.59 -1.42
C SER A 102 19.16 -2.50 -2.63
N ASP A 103 20.30 -3.18 -2.55
CA ASP A 103 21.23 -3.36 -3.69
C ASP A 103 20.58 -4.13 -4.86
N ASN A 104 19.45 -4.79 -4.61
CA ASN A 104 18.70 -5.56 -5.58
C ASN A 104 17.64 -4.74 -6.36
N SER A 105 17.50 -3.45 -6.04
CA SER A 105 16.56 -2.52 -6.69
C SER A 105 16.76 -2.41 -8.20
N GLN A 106 18.00 -2.58 -8.68
CA GLN A 106 18.35 -2.46 -10.10
C GLN A 106 17.90 -3.65 -10.96
N LYS A 107 17.59 -4.82 -10.38
CA LYS A 107 17.29 -6.05 -11.15
C LYS A 107 15.81 -6.30 -11.44
N ARG A 108 14.90 -5.45 -10.97
CA ARG A 108 13.45 -5.70 -11.04
C ARG A 108 12.63 -4.57 -11.68
N ARG A 109 13.28 -3.60 -12.30
CA ARG A 109 12.62 -2.49 -13.00
C ARG A 109 12.09 -2.90 -14.37
#